data_AF-A0A9E2XMD3-F1
#
_entry.id   AF-A0A9E2XMD3-F1
#
_cell.length_a   1.000
_cell.length_b   1.000
_cell.length_c   1.000
_cell.angle_alpha   90.00
_cell.angle_beta   90.00
_cell.angle_gamma   90.00
#
_symmetry.space_group_name_H-M   'P 1'
#
loop_
_entity.id
_entity.type
_entity.pdbx_description
1 polymer ?
#
loop_
_entity_poly.entity_id
_entity_poly.type
_entity_poly.pdbx_seq_one_letter_code
_entity_poly.pdbx_strand_id
1 'polypeptide(L)'
;MILSTPRAAKMQLRSQGPQISFAAPNRGSTVKYLFTLAGLLVSSAALARPVPVNPNVTTNDPLPVRVLDCGGSVIKQVSDRFGGPIGAPRSNGSSVGFTNGGYNVSYDTVDAIKNSRVGDHVMICLMHIPDPDKCPPGDTRGRIYTVTNLRTLESWTLPDSQHMCGGA
;
A
#
# COMPACT_ATOMS: atom_id res chain seq x y z
N MET A 1 27.95 21.73 47.56
CA MET A 1 29.10 21.94 46.65
C MET A 1 29.17 20.72 45.74
N ILE A 2 29.00 20.74 44.42
CA ILE A 2 29.07 21.80 43.40
C ILE A 2 28.03 21.43 42.32
N LEU A 3 27.23 22.42 41.90
CA LEU A 3 26.39 22.33 40.70
C LEU A 3 27.29 22.31 39.45
N SER A 4 27.03 21.40 38.52
CA SER A 4 27.63 21.41 37.19
C SER A 4 26.54 21.58 36.14
N THR A 5 26.51 22.76 35.54
CA THR A 5 25.62 23.20 34.45
C THR A 5 26.04 22.59 33.09
N PRO A 6 25.11 22.28 32.18
CA PRO A 6 25.45 21.89 30.82
C PRO A 6 25.87 23.11 29.97
N ARG A 7 26.97 22.96 29.22
CA ARG A 7 27.56 23.97 28.34
C ARG A 7 26.86 23.91 26.98
N ALA A 8 26.16 24.99 26.62
CA ALA A 8 25.52 25.15 25.31
C ALA A 8 26.58 25.26 24.19
N ALA A 9 26.48 24.38 23.19
CA ALA A 9 27.27 24.46 21.96
C ALA A 9 26.59 25.43 20.98
N LYS A 10 27.30 26.51 20.63
CA LYS A 10 26.88 27.51 19.64
C LYS A 10 27.25 26.99 18.26
N MET A 11 26.28 26.49 17.49
CA MET A 11 26.47 26.08 16.10
C MET A 11 26.39 27.32 15.20
N GLN A 12 27.55 27.81 14.74
CA GLN A 12 27.64 28.89 13.76
C GLN A 12 27.31 28.36 12.35
N LEU A 13 26.13 28.71 11.83
CA LEU A 13 25.84 28.56 10.40
C LEU A 13 26.70 29.54 9.61
N ARG A 14 27.70 29.04 8.87
CA ARG A 14 28.38 29.79 7.82
C ARG A 14 27.59 29.61 6.52
N SER A 15 26.90 30.66 6.08
CA SER A 15 26.37 30.77 4.73
C SER A 15 27.52 31.09 3.76
N GLN A 16 27.87 30.15 2.89
CA GLN A 16 28.71 30.43 1.72
C GLN A 16 27.87 30.16 0.48
N GLY A 17 27.21 31.20 -0.03
CA GLY A 17 26.61 31.18 -1.35
C GLY A 17 27.70 31.34 -2.42
N PRO A 18 27.59 30.64 -3.56
CA PRO A 18 28.54 30.81 -4.66
C PRO A 18 28.33 32.18 -5.33
N GLN A 19 29.40 32.97 -5.41
CA GLN A 19 29.48 34.20 -6.20
C GLN A 19 29.60 33.82 -7.67
N ILE A 20 28.51 33.96 -8.42
CA ILE A 20 28.52 33.77 -9.88
C ILE A 20 28.83 35.13 -10.52
N SER A 21 30.06 35.28 -11.02
CA SER A 21 30.46 36.42 -11.86
C SER A 21 29.80 36.31 -13.23
N PHE A 22 28.97 37.28 -13.58
CA PHE A 22 28.46 37.46 -14.93
C PHE A 22 29.38 38.42 -15.69
N ALA A 23 30.10 37.89 -16.68
CA ALA A 23 30.78 38.70 -17.68
C ALA A 23 29.74 39.34 -18.62
N ALA A 24 29.81 40.66 -18.78
CA ALA A 24 28.96 41.39 -19.71
C ALA A 24 29.41 41.17 -21.17
N PRO A 25 28.52 40.84 -22.12
CA PRO A 25 28.89 40.81 -23.53
C PRO A 25 28.86 42.21 -24.16
N ASN A 26 29.88 42.45 -24.97
CA ASN A 26 30.14 43.65 -25.75
C ASN A 26 28.95 44.12 -26.60
N ARG A 27 28.74 45.44 -26.64
CA ARG A 27 27.92 46.13 -27.65
C ARG A 27 28.58 45.99 -29.02
N GLY A 28 27.89 45.37 -29.97
CA GLY A 28 28.32 45.31 -31.36
C GLY A 28 27.18 44.91 -32.29
N SER A 29 26.52 45.93 -32.83
CA SER A 29 25.83 46.03 -34.13
C SER A 29 25.11 44.82 -34.75
N THR A 30 23.82 45.05 -34.97
CA THR A 30 23.06 44.77 -36.20
C THR A 30 23.07 43.34 -36.74
N VAL A 31 21.97 42.59 -36.54
CA VAL A 31 21.28 41.86 -37.63
C VAL A 31 19.81 41.73 -37.26
N LYS A 32 18.96 42.31 -38.11
CA LYS A 32 17.50 42.14 -38.15
C LYS A 32 17.17 40.69 -38.52
N TYR A 33 16.00 40.22 -38.11
CA TYR A 33 15.37 38.93 -38.43
C TYR A 33 15.80 37.74 -37.57
N LEU A 34 14.96 37.44 -36.58
CA LEU A 34 14.53 36.09 -36.21
C LEU A 34 13.37 36.23 -35.20
N PHE A 35 12.19 36.56 -35.72
CA PHE A 35 10.94 36.28 -35.01
C PHE A 35 10.72 34.77 -35.04
N THR A 36 11.23 34.06 -34.04
CA THR A 36 10.99 32.62 -33.87
C THR A 36 10.61 32.33 -32.42
N LEU A 37 9.30 32.17 -32.22
CA LEU A 37 8.66 31.26 -31.27
C LEU A 37 9.13 31.33 -29.81
N ALA A 38 8.77 32.40 -29.10
CA ALA A 38 8.60 32.36 -27.65
C ALA A 38 7.24 31.72 -27.31
N GLY A 39 7.11 30.41 -27.57
CA GLY A 39 5.93 29.62 -27.22
C GLY A 39 6.03 29.07 -25.81
N LEU A 40 5.42 29.78 -24.86
CA LEU A 40 4.89 29.33 -23.55
C LEU A 40 5.30 27.90 -23.09
N LEU A 41 6.33 27.82 -22.26
CA LEU A 41 6.50 26.69 -21.34
C LEU A 41 5.45 26.82 -20.22
N VAL A 42 4.23 26.35 -20.47
CA VAL A 42 3.26 26.13 -19.40
C VAL A 42 3.76 24.93 -18.59
N SER A 43 4.38 25.18 -17.44
CA SER A 43 4.70 24.14 -16.47
C SER A 43 3.40 23.48 -16.01
N SER A 44 3.07 22.34 -16.60
CA SER A 44 2.01 21.47 -16.12
C SER A 44 2.43 20.85 -14.78
N ALA A 45 2.38 21.63 -13.72
CA ALA A 45 2.37 21.10 -12.37
C ALA A 45 1.02 20.39 -12.18
N ALA A 46 0.98 19.10 -12.53
CA ALA A 46 -0.14 18.25 -12.20
C ALA A 46 -0.22 18.19 -10.67
N LEU A 47 -1.14 18.97 -10.10
CA LEU A 47 -1.48 18.88 -8.69
C LEU A 47 -2.00 17.46 -8.46
N ALA A 48 -1.18 16.60 -7.84
CA ALA A 48 -1.61 15.32 -7.34
C ALA A 48 -2.75 15.58 -6.34
N ARG A 49 -3.98 15.35 -6.78
CA ARG A 49 -5.14 15.45 -5.90
C ARG A 49 -5.02 14.30 -4.88
N PRO A 50 -5.06 14.57 -3.58
CA PRO A 50 -5.15 13.50 -2.60
C PRO A 50 -6.37 12.65 -2.94
N VAL A 51 -6.17 11.35 -3.13
CA VAL A 51 -7.29 10.42 -3.31
C VAL A 51 -8.05 10.43 -1.98
N PRO A 52 -9.34 10.81 -1.97
CA PRO A 52 -10.12 10.72 -0.75
C PRO A 52 -10.18 9.26 -0.34
N VAL A 53 -9.55 8.93 0.79
CA VAL A 53 -9.72 7.63 1.43
C VAL A 53 -11.20 7.59 1.81
N ASN A 54 -12.00 6.73 1.19
CA ASN A 54 -13.40 6.59 1.53
C ASN A 54 -13.46 6.00 2.96
N PRO A 55 -13.88 6.77 3.98
CA PRO A 55 -13.94 6.26 5.34
C PRO A 55 -15.13 5.31 5.54
N ASN A 56 -16.02 5.20 4.54
CA ASN A 56 -17.23 4.40 4.63
C ASN A 56 -16.98 3.01 4.05
N VAL A 57 -16.62 2.10 4.94
CA VAL A 57 -16.46 0.66 4.70
C VAL A 57 -17.83 0.00 4.90
N THR A 58 -18.37 -0.64 3.86
CA THR A 58 -19.66 -1.33 3.91
C THR A 58 -19.50 -2.81 3.59
N THR A 59 -20.42 -3.65 4.05
CA THR A 59 -20.37 -5.12 3.83
C THR A 59 -20.53 -5.55 2.37
N ASN A 60 -20.87 -4.62 1.47
CA ASN A 60 -21.06 -4.88 0.03
C ASN A 60 -19.98 -4.24 -0.83
N ASP A 61 -18.88 -3.76 -0.24
CA ASP A 61 -17.81 -3.15 -1.00
C ASP A 61 -17.13 -4.18 -1.92
N PRO A 62 -16.66 -3.75 -3.11
CA PRO A 62 -15.84 -4.61 -3.95
C PRO A 62 -14.54 -4.97 -3.23
N LEU A 63 -13.96 -6.12 -3.56
CA LEU A 63 -12.63 -6.49 -3.07
C LEU A 63 -11.60 -5.41 -3.49
N PRO A 64 -10.80 -4.85 -2.59
CA PRO A 64 -9.83 -3.81 -2.94
C PRO A 64 -8.80 -4.30 -3.96
N VAL A 65 -8.51 -3.48 -4.96
CA VAL A 65 -7.58 -3.83 -6.06
C VAL A 65 -6.34 -2.96 -6.13
N ARG A 66 -6.25 -1.90 -5.33
CA ARG A 66 -5.07 -1.03 -5.21
C ARG A 66 -4.47 -1.13 -3.82
N VAL A 67 -3.15 -1.05 -3.74
CA VAL A 67 -2.43 -1.12 -2.46
C VAL A 67 -2.88 0.04 -1.55
N LEU A 68 -3.16 -0.28 -0.29
CA LEU A 68 -3.72 0.58 0.76
C LEU A 68 -5.21 0.94 0.60
N ASP A 69 -5.90 0.46 -0.42
CA ASP A 69 -7.36 0.56 -0.45
C ASP A 69 -7.97 -0.49 0.48
N CYS A 70 -9.05 -0.09 1.16
CA CYS A 70 -9.83 -0.95 2.05
C CYS A 70 -11.29 -1.00 1.60
N GLY A 71 -11.95 -2.12 1.92
CA GLY A 71 -13.38 -2.34 1.66
C GLY A 71 -13.94 -3.35 2.66
N GLY A 72 -15.23 -3.26 2.91
CA GLY A 72 -15.92 -4.15 3.83
C GLY A 72 -16.44 -5.40 3.14
N SER A 73 -16.65 -6.46 3.92
CA SER A 73 -17.22 -7.71 3.43
C SER A 73 -17.82 -8.51 4.57
N VAL A 74 -18.31 -9.70 4.26
CA VAL A 74 -18.80 -10.69 5.22
C VAL A 74 -18.05 -12.00 5.05
N ILE A 75 -17.68 -12.64 6.16
CA ILE A 75 -17.11 -13.99 6.11
C ILE A 75 -18.15 -14.97 5.58
N LYS A 76 -17.83 -15.60 4.45
CA LYS A 76 -18.64 -16.62 3.78
C LYS A 76 -18.26 -18.04 4.24
N GLN A 77 -16.99 -18.26 4.58
CA GLN A 77 -16.47 -19.57 4.95
C GLN A 77 -15.28 -19.44 5.89
N VAL A 78 -15.17 -20.35 6.87
CA VAL A 78 -13.99 -20.57 7.71
C VAL A 78 -13.71 -22.08 7.73
N SER A 79 -12.47 -22.47 7.44
CA SER A 79 -12.04 -23.88 7.41
C SER A 79 -10.54 -24.01 7.59
N ASP A 80 -10.02 -25.24 7.65
CA ASP A 80 -8.61 -25.48 7.35
C ASP A 80 -8.32 -25.22 5.85
N ARG A 81 -7.08 -25.35 5.39
CA ARG A 81 -6.73 -25.05 3.97
C ARG A 81 -7.31 -26.05 2.96
N PHE A 82 -7.94 -27.13 3.41
CA PHE A 82 -8.55 -28.17 2.60
C PHE A 82 -10.08 -28.23 2.74
N GLY A 83 -10.69 -27.28 3.46
CA GLY A 83 -12.14 -27.23 3.66
C GLY A 83 -12.66 -28.06 4.84
N GLY A 84 -11.76 -28.67 5.61
CA GLY A 84 -12.08 -29.37 6.84
C GLY A 84 -12.28 -28.43 8.05
N PRO A 85 -12.68 -28.97 9.21
CA PRO A 85 -12.82 -28.18 10.42
C PRO A 85 -11.48 -27.62 10.91
N ILE A 86 -11.41 -26.30 11.05
CA ILE A 86 -10.23 -25.62 11.58
C ILE A 86 -9.99 -25.98 13.06
N GLY A 87 -8.74 -26.21 13.45
CA GLY A 87 -8.35 -26.50 14.83
C GLY A 87 -8.61 -27.93 15.30
N ALA A 88 -9.16 -28.81 14.44
CA ALA A 88 -9.23 -30.24 14.73
C ALA A 88 -7.81 -30.87 14.75
N PRO A 89 -7.59 -32.04 15.38
CA PRO A 89 -6.27 -32.68 15.45
C PRO A 89 -5.60 -32.98 14.11
N ARG A 90 -6.38 -33.04 13.02
CA ARG A 90 -5.90 -33.24 11.63
C ARG A 90 -6.05 -31.98 10.76
N SER A 91 -6.37 -30.83 11.36
CA SER A 91 -6.48 -29.54 10.66
C SER A 91 -5.13 -29.18 10.07
N ASN A 92 -5.11 -28.86 8.79
CA ASN A 92 -3.91 -28.41 8.11
C ASN A 92 -4.07 -26.94 7.72
N GLY A 93 -3.51 -26.06 8.54
CA GLY A 93 -3.57 -24.62 8.28
C GLY A 93 -4.95 -24.00 8.45
N SER A 94 -5.17 -22.89 7.76
CA SER A 94 -6.40 -22.10 7.85
C SER A 94 -6.76 -21.50 6.49
N SER A 95 -8.06 -21.38 6.24
CA SER A 95 -8.61 -20.64 5.11
C SER A 95 -9.86 -19.88 5.50
N VAL A 96 -10.07 -18.75 4.84
CA VAL A 96 -11.24 -17.90 5.02
C VAL A 96 -11.64 -17.29 3.68
N GLY A 97 -12.93 -17.36 3.36
CA GLY A 97 -13.52 -16.78 2.15
C GLY A 97 -14.54 -15.70 2.49
N PHE A 98 -14.65 -14.69 1.62
CA PHE A 98 -15.52 -13.54 1.83
C PHE A 98 -16.60 -13.40 0.73
N THR A 99 -17.70 -12.71 1.04
CA THR A 99 -18.84 -12.56 0.11
C THR A 99 -18.51 -11.76 -1.15
N ASN A 100 -17.57 -10.81 -1.07
CA ASN A 100 -17.07 -10.04 -2.21
C ASN A 100 -16.00 -10.76 -3.06
N GLY A 101 -15.80 -12.08 -2.84
CA GLY A 101 -14.91 -12.92 -3.63
C GLY A 101 -13.46 -12.98 -3.13
N GLY A 102 -13.11 -12.22 -2.09
CA GLY A 102 -11.80 -12.34 -1.45
C GLY A 102 -11.58 -13.69 -0.76
N TYR A 103 -10.32 -14.06 -0.60
CA TYR A 103 -9.90 -15.30 0.05
C TYR A 103 -8.55 -15.10 0.73
N ASN A 104 -8.31 -15.77 1.85
CA ASN A 104 -7.00 -15.89 2.47
C ASN A 104 -6.72 -17.33 2.88
N VAL A 105 -5.45 -17.71 2.82
CA VAL A 105 -5.00 -19.06 3.20
C VAL A 105 -3.64 -19.04 3.85
N SER A 106 -3.43 -19.95 4.81
CA SER A 106 -2.15 -20.20 5.47
C SER A 106 -1.95 -21.69 5.70
N TYR A 107 -0.68 -22.10 5.72
CA TYR A 107 -0.29 -23.43 6.22
C TYR A 107 -0.39 -23.54 7.74
N ASP A 108 -0.38 -22.40 8.44
CA ASP A 108 -0.56 -22.31 9.88
C ASP A 108 -2.04 -22.21 10.25
N THR A 109 -2.39 -22.73 11.43
CA THR A 109 -3.69 -22.47 12.02
C THR A 109 -3.67 -21.08 12.64
N VAL A 110 -4.27 -20.11 11.97
CA VAL A 110 -4.33 -18.73 12.45
C VAL A 110 -5.48 -18.57 13.43
N ASP A 111 -5.17 -18.26 14.69
CA ASP A 111 -6.16 -18.15 15.76
C ASP A 111 -7.25 -17.11 15.47
N ALA A 112 -6.91 -15.97 14.87
CA ALA A 112 -7.88 -14.97 14.46
C ALA A 112 -8.92 -15.51 13.45
N ILE A 113 -8.49 -16.41 12.54
CA ILE A 113 -9.40 -17.09 11.61
C ILE A 113 -10.19 -18.17 12.35
N LYS A 114 -9.55 -18.94 13.22
CA LYS A 114 -10.21 -19.98 14.05
C LYS A 114 -11.32 -19.41 14.95
N ASN A 115 -11.12 -18.20 15.47
CA ASN A 115 -12.09 -17.49 16.33
C ASN A 115 -13.18 -16.76 15.53
N SER A 116 -13.02 -16.66 14.21
CA SER A 116 -13.97 -16.06 13.29
C SER A 116 -15.11 -17.03 12.94
N ARG A 117 -16.23 -16.50 12.44
CA ARG A 117 -17.44 -17.24 12.11
C ARG A 117 -18.04 -16.76 10.80
N VAL A 118 -18.76 -17.63 10.11
CA VAL A 118 -19.60 -17.25 8.96
C VAL A 118 -20.61 -16.18 9.40
N GLY A 119 -20.74 -15.10 8.62
CA GLY A 119 -21.60 -13.96 8.92
C GLY A 119 -20.89 -12.79 9.61
N ASP A 120 -19.64 -12.96 10.07
CA ASP A 120 -18.89 -11.85 10.67
C ASP A 120 -18.60 -10.76 9.63
N HIS A 121 -18.77 -9.50 10.02
CA HIS A 121 -18.36 -8.35 9.22
C HIS A 121 -16.84 -8.18 9.32
N VAL A 122 -16.21 -7.88 8.19
CA VAL A 122 -14.77 -7.68 8.11
C VAL A 122 -14.43 -6.40 7.36
N MET A 123 -13.31 -5.79 7.74
CA MET A 123 -12.60 -4.81 6.91
C MET A 123 -11.42 -5.53 6.25
N ILE A 124 -11.27 -5.37 4.94
CA ILE A 124 -10.22 -5.99 4.13
C ILE A 124 -9.42 -4.87 3.47
N CYS A 125 -8.10 -4.89 3.60
CA CYS A 125 -7.20 -3.91 2.98
C CYS A 125 -6.15 -4.64 2.13
N LEU A 126 -5.94 -4.20 0.89
CA LEU A 126 -4.91 -4.78 0.02
C LEU A 126 -3.54 -4.21 0.38
N MET A 127 -2.61 -5.08 0.77
CA MET A 127 -1.28 -4.67 1.23
C MET A 127 -0.20 -4.87 0.19
N HIS A 128 -0.36 -5.85 -0.70
CA HIS A 128 0.65 -6.18 -1.70
C HIS A 128 0.02 -6.75 -2.97
N ILE A 129 0.54 -6.32 -4.11
CA ILE A 129 0.30 -6.92 -5.42
C ILE A 129 1.65 -7.47 -5.90
N PRO A 130 1.72 -8.75 -6.31
CA PRO A 130 2.93 -9.34 -6.88
C PRO A 130 3.44 -8.55 -8.08
N ASP A 131 4.76 -8.63 -8.30
CA ASP A 131 5.44 -8.01 -9.43
C ASP A 131 4.92 -8.62 -10.75
N PRO A 132 4.26 -7.82 -11.62
CA PRO A 132 3.67 -8.34 -12.85
C PRO A 132 4.70 -8.91 -13.81
N ASP A 133 5.97 -8.47 -13.75
CA ASP A 133 7.04 -8.98 -14.63
C ASP A 133 7.51 -10.39 -14.20
N LYS A 134 7.14 -10.82 -12.99
CA LYS A 134 7.46 -12.15 -12.44
C LYS A 134 6.27 -13.10 -12.45
N CYS A 135 5.08 -12.61 -12.82
CA CYS A 135 3.88 -13.42 -12.92
C CYS A 135 3.58 -13.75 -14.39
N PRO A 136 3.20 -15.01 -14.72
CA PRO A 136 2.67 -15.33 -16.04
C PRO A 136 1.47 -14.44 -16.40
N PRO A 137 1.27 -14.08 -17.68
CA PRO A 137 0.13 -13.28 -18.09
C PRO A 137 -1.20 -13.87 -17.62
N GLY A 138 -1.97 -13.10 -16.84
CA GLY A 138 -3.26 -13.51 -16.28
C GLY A 138 -3.20 -14.22 -14.93
N ASP A 139 -2.02 -14.56 -14.41
CA ASP A 139 -1.86 -15.12 -13.06
C ASP A 139 -1.81 -13.99 -12.03
N THR A 140 -2.96 -13.73 -11.38
CA THR A 140 -3.09 -12.64 -10.40
C THR A 140 -2.94 -13.12 -8.95
N ARG A 141 -2.55 -14.38 -8.73
CA ARG A 141 -2.43 -14.99 -7.39
C ARG A 141 -1.28 -14.38 -6.59
N GLY A 142 -1.41 -14.39 -5.27
CA GLY A 142 -0.38 -13.92 -4.35
C GLY A 142 -0.60 -12.50 -3.87
N ARG A 143 -1.79 -11.93 -4.05
CA ARG A 143 -2.14 -10.66 -3.40
C ARG A 143 -2.23 -10.89 -1.90
N ILE A 144 -1.67 -9.97 -1.13
CA ILE A 144 -1.69 -10.07 0.34
C ILE A 144 -2.69 -9.05 0.87
N TYR A 145 -3.62 -9.53 1.69
CA TYR A 145 -4.62 -8.68 2.33
C TYR A 145 -4.43 -8.72 3.84
N THR A 146 -4.59 -7.57 4.48
CA THR A 146 -4.86 -7.51 5.92
C THR A 146 -6.36 -7.50 6.10
N VAL A 147 -6.86 -8.36 6.97
CA VAL A 147 -8.28 -8.46 7.29
C VAL A 147 -8.45 -8.28 8.79
N THR A 148 -9.43 -7.47 9.18
CA THR A 148 -9.85 -7.29 10.57
C THR A 148 -11.29 -7.77 10.70
N ASN A 149 -11.52 -8.75 11.58
CA ASN A 149 -12.86 -9.15 11.97
C ASN A 149 -13.45 -8.11 12.93
N LEU A 150 -14.55 -7.47 12.56
CA LEU A 150 -15.12 -6.36 13.33
C LEU A 150 -15.90 -6.83 14.57
N ARG A 151 -16.17 -8.14 14.70
CA ARG A 151 -16.74 -8.73 15.90
C ARG A 151 -15.68 -9.06 16.94
N THR A 152 -14.57 -9.69 16.54
CA THR A 152 -13.49 -10.10 17.47
C THR A 152 -12.40 -9.05 17.62
N LEU A 153 -12.34 -8.09 16.70
CA LEU A 153 -11.26 -7.10 16.53
C LEU A 153 -9.87 -7.71 16.25
N GLU A 154 -9.81 -9.02 16.03
CA GLU A 154 -8.58 -9.71 15.63
C GLU A 154 -8.30 -9.45 14.15
N SER A 155 -7.02 -9.45 13.80
CA SER A 155 -6.57 -9.22 12.43
C SER A 155 -5.57 -10.27 11.99
N TRP A 156 -5.52 -10.52 10.69
CA TRP A 156 -4.50 -11.35 10.06
C TRP A 156 -4.07 -10.73 8.72
N THR A 157 -2.86 -11.06 8.27
CA THR A 157 -2.32 -10.62 6.98
C THR A 157 -1.83 -11.84 6.22
N LEU A 158 -2.54 -12.21 5.16
CA LEU A 158 -2.32 -13.47 4.44
C LEU A 158 -2.47 -13.31 2.92
N PRO A 159 -1.83 -14.21 2.13
CA PRO A 159 -2.03 -14.25 0.69
C PRO A 159 -3.40 -14.81 0.33
N ASP A 160 -3.87 -14.47 -0.86
CA ASP A 160 -5.09 -15.01 -1.48
C ASP A 160 -4.90 -16.36 -2.19
N SER A 161 -3.70 -16.94 -2.10
CA SER A 161 -3.36 -18.22 -2.71
C SER A 161 -2.30 -18.94 -1.88
N GLN A 162 -2.35 -20.28 -1.86
CA GLN A 162 -1.36 -21.11 -1.17
C GLN A 162 0.03 -20.97 -1.80
N HIS A 163 0.05 -20.73 -3.12
CA HIS A 163 1.26 -20.50 -3.89
C HIS A 163 1.17 -19.15 -4.57
N MET A 164 2.31 -18.45 -4.66
CA MET A 164 2.40 -17.17 -5.36
C MET A 164 2.19 -17.35 -6.87
N CYS A 165 2.00 -16.24 -7.59
CA CYS A 165 1.98 -16.30 -9.05
C CYS A 165 3.24 -16.99 -9.60
N GLY A 166 3.11 -17.66 -10.74
CA GLY A 166 4.25 -18.30 -11.40
C GLY A 166 4.56 -19.74 -10.98
N GLY A 167 3.83 -20.32 -10.02
CA GLY A 167 3.89 -21.77 -9.82
C GLY A 167 3.35 -22.25 -8.49
N ALA A 168 3.58 -23.53 -8.22
CA ALA A 168 3.43 -24.19 -6.92
C ALA A 168 4.77 -24.82 -6.53
#